data_AF-A0A4Q3RQU5-F1
#
_entry.id   AF-A0A4Q3RQU5-F1
#
_cell.length_a   1.000
_cell.length_b   1.000
_cell.length_c   1.000
_cell.angle_alpha   90.00
_cell.angle_beta   90.00
_cell.angle_gamma   90.00
#
_symmetry.space_group_name_H-M   'P 1'
#
loop_
_entity.id
_entity.type
_entity.pdbx_description
1 polymer ?
#
loop_
_entity_poly.entity_id
_entity_poly.type
_entity_poly.pdbx_seq_one_letter_code
_entity_poly.pdbx_strand_id
1 'polypeptide(L)' 'MSAVEINKDTYLKWFESMLLMRKFEEKTGQLYGQQKIRGFCHLYIGQEAVVAGAISAMQPEDSMITAYRDH' A
#
# COMPACT_ATOMS: atom_id res chain seq x y z
N MET A 1 -0.47 -24.15 1.09
CA MET A 1 -1.53 -23.33 0.47
C MET A 1 -2.31 -22.67 1.59
N SER A 2 -2.84 -21.45 1.36
CA SER A 2 -3.70 -20.74 2.33
C SER A 2 -4.88 -21.63 2.74
N ALA A 3 -5.20 -21.67 4.03
CA ALA A 3 -6.41 -22.33 4.54
C ALA A 3 -7.69 -21.55 4.23
N VAL A 4 -7.56 -20.29 3.80
CA VAL A 4 -8.66 -19.39 3.42
C VAL A 4 -8.84 -19.44 1.92
N GLU A 5 -10.07 -19.69 1.47
CA GLU A 5 -10.46 -19.60 0.07
C GLU A 5 -10.39 -18.15 -0.40
N ILE A 6 -9.65 -17.90 -1.48
CA ILE A 6 -9.50 -16.57 -2.08
C ILE A 6 -10.26 -16.57 -3.39
N ASN A 7 -11.26 -15.69 -3.50
CA ASN A 7 -12.08 -15.56 -4.69
C ASN A 7 -11.58 -14.46 -5.63
N LYS A 8 -12.18 -14.38 -6.82
CA LYS A 8 -11.84 -13.39 -7.85
C LYS A 8 -11.98 -11.95 -7.35
N ASP A 9 -12.99 -11.65 -6.56
CA ASP A 9 -13.25 -10.30 -6.08
C ASP A 9 -12.16 -9.84 -5.10
N THR A 10 -11.68 -10.74 -4.24
CA THR A 10 -10.52 -10.47 -3.39
C THR A 10 -9.27 -10.14 -4.22
N TYR A 11 -8.99 -10.91 -5.27
CA TYR A 11 -7.86 -10.62 -6.15
C TYR A 11 -7.99 -9.27 -6.87
N LEU A 12 -9.18 -8.93 -7.36
CA LEU A 12 -9.42 -7.64 -8.01
C LEU A 12 -9.24 -6.48 -7.02
N LYS A 13 -9.76 -6.62 -5.79
CA LYS A 13 -9.60 -5.62 -4.73
C LYS A 13 -8.13 -5.41 -4.36
N TRP A 14 -7.35 -6.49 -4.19
CA TRP A 14 -5.92 -6.39 -3.93
C TRP A 14 -5.17 -5.76 -5.09
N PHE A 15 -5.49 -6.14 -6.32
CA PHE A 15 -4.87 -5.56 -7.50
C PHE A 15 -5.11 -4.05 -7.58
N GLU A 16 -6.36 -3.61 -7.40
CA GLU A 16 -6.72 -2.19 -7.41
C GLU A 16 -6.00 -1.41 -6.31
N SER A 17 -5.99 -1.95 -5.08
CA SER A 17 -5.30 -1.34 -3.93
C SER A 17 -3.79 -1.20 -4.18
N MET A 18 -3.13 -2.28 -4.62
CA MET A 18 -1.70 -2.26 -4.92
C MET A 18 -1.35 -1.34 -6.08
N LEU A 19 -2.18 -1.31 -7.12
CA LEU A 19 -1.97 -0.44 -8.27
C LEU A 19 -2.12 1.03 -7.88
N LEU A 20 -3.11 1.36 -7.04
CA LEU A 20 -3.28 2.70 -6.48
C LEU A 20 -2.05 3.12 -5.70
N MET A 21 -1.59 2.30 -4.74
CA MET A 21 -0.39 2.57 -3.95
C MET A 21 0.82 2.80 -4.86
N ARG A 22 1.05 1.92 -5.84
CA ARG A 22 2.14 2.10 -6.81
C ARG A 22 2.07 3.43 -7.55
N LYS A 23 0.89 3.79 -8.06
CA LYS A 23 0.70 5.02 -8.84
C LYS A 23 0.84 6.27 -7.99
N PHE A 24 0.35 6.22 -6.75
CA PHE A 24 0.55 7.26 -5.77
C PHE A 24 2.05 7.47 -5.53
N GLU A 25 2.80 6.40 -5.28
CA GLU A 25 4.23 6.49 -4.97
C GLU A 25 5.11 6.92 -6.15
N GLU A 26 4.78 6.47 -7.36
CA GLU A 26 5.43 6.98 -8.57
C GLU A 26 5.21 8.49 -8.70
N LYS A 27 4.01 8.97 -8.34
CA LYS A 27 3.66 10.39 -8.42
C LYS A 27 4.33 11.20 -7.32
N THR A 28 4.37 10.72 -6.07
CA THR A 28 5.08 11.38 -4.98
C THR A 28 6.57 11.48 -5.29
N GLY A 29 7.19 10.40 -5.80
CA GLY A 29 8.57 10.41 -6.28
C GLY A 29 8.83 11.44 -7.38
N GLN A 30 7.93 11.54 -8.37
CA GLN A 30 8.02 12.56 -9.42
C GLN A 30 7.94 13.99 -8.85
N LEU A 31 6.98 14.25 -7.96
CA LEU A 31 6.77 15.58 -7.38
C LEU A 31 7.89 15.98 -6.41
N TYR A 32 8.50 15.01 -5.73
CA TYR A 32 9.70 15.21 -4.93
C TYR A 32 10.89 15.63 -5.81
N GLY A 33 11.11 14.96 -6.95
CA GLY A 33 12.12 15.37 -7.93
C GLY A 33 11.88 16.76 -8.51
N GLN A 34 10.62 17.19 -8.63
CA GLN A 34 10.23 18.56 -9.02
C GLN A 34 10.31 19.59 -7.87
N GLN A 35 10.79 19.20 -6.69
CA GLN A 35 10.85 20.03 -5.48
C GLN A 35 9.49 20.59 -5.02
N LYS A 36 8.39 19.95 -5.43
CA LYS A 36 7.02 20.27 -4.98
C LYS A 36 6.69 19.59 -3.65
N ILE A 37 7.32 18.45 -3.37
CA ILE A 37 7.37 17.83 -2.04
C ILE A 37 8.77 18.11 -1.48
N ARG A 38 8.87 18.46 -0.20
CA ARG A 38 10.11 18.84 0.49
C ARG A 38 10.26 18.06 1.79
N GLY A 39 11.46 18.04 2.36
CA GLY A 39 11.75 17.28 3.57
C GLY A 39 12.01 15.81 3.23
N PHE A 40 11.41 14.88 3.98
CA PHE A 40 11.54 13.45 3.75
C PHE A 40 10.40 12.90 2.89
N CYS A 41 10.70 11.92 2.04
CA CYS A 41 9.73 11.21 1.22
C CYS A 41 10.16 9.74 1.08
N HIS A 42 9.50 8.85 1.82
CA HIS A 42 9.87 7.43 1.87
C HIS A 42 8.88 6.58 1.07
N LEU A 43 9.28 6.22 -0.15
CA LEU A 43 8.40 5.52 -1.09
C LEU A 43 8.19 4.04 -0.70
N TYR A 44 6.95 3.58 -0.63
CA TYR A 44 6.54 2.19 -0.35
C TYR A 44 6.58 1.26 -1.58
N ILE A 45 7.24 1.69 -2.67
CA ILE A 45 7.33 0.93 -3.93
C ILE A 45 7.93 -0.45 -3.69
N GLY A 46 7.19 -1.49 -4.10
CA GLY A 46 7.59 -2.89 -4.00
C GLY A 46 7.12 -3.58 -2.71
N GLN A 47 6.48 -2.85 -1.80
CA GLN A 47 5.93 -3.40 -0.55
C GLN A 47 4.40 -3.42 -0.52
N GLU A 48 3.72 -3.09 -1.62
CA GLU A 48 2.27 -2.89 -1.67
C GLU A 48 1.46 -4.12 -1.21
N ALA A 49 1.97 -5.32 -1.48
CA ALA A 49 1.34 -6.57 -1.05
C ALA A 49 1.29 -6.73 0.48
N VAL A 50 2.22 -6.10 1.21
CA VAL A 50 2.29 -6.16 2.67
C VAL A 50 1.06 -5.48 3.27
N VAL A 51 0.80 -4.22 2.91
CA VAL A 51 -0.35 -3.45 3.42
C VAL A 51 -1.66 -3.98 2.84
N ALA A 52 -1.71 -4.30 1.54
CA ALA A 52 -2.92 -4.86 0.93
C ALA A 52 -3.36 -6.16 1.61
N GLY A 53 -2.39 -7.04 1.92
CA GLY A 53 -2.62 -8.28 2.65
C GLY A 53 -2.99 -8.04 4.12
N ALA A 54 -2.22 -7.22 4.83
CA ALA A 54 -2.43 -6.95 6.25
C ALA A 54 -3.82 -6.34 6.52
N ILE A 55 -4.18 -5.28 5.80
CA ILE A 55 -5.48 -4.61 5.94
C ILE A 55 -6.65 -5.55 5.59
N SER A 56 -6.44 -6.49 4.68
CA SER A 56 -7.49 -7.45 4.30
C SER A 56 -7.72 -8.55 5.34
N ALA A 57 -6.78 -8.75 6.26
CA ALA A 57 -6.90 -9.68 7.37
C ALA A 57 -7.35 -9.01 8.67
N MET A 58 -7.23 -7.69 8.78
CA MET A 58 -7.63 -6.92 9.95
C MET A 58 -9.14 -6.74 10.07
N GLN A 59 -9.62 -6.70 11.30
CA GLN A 59 -10.97 -6.27 11.66
C GLN A 59 -11.00 -4.77 12.00
N PRO A 60 -12.17 -4.12 11.96
CA PRO A 60 -12.31 -2.69 12.29
C PRO A 60 -11.78 -2.28 13.67
N GLU A 61 -11.82 -3.19 14.65
CA GLU A 61 -11.34 -3.00 16.02
C GLU A 61 -9.83 -3.22 16.19
N ASP A 62 -9.15 -3.77 15.18
CA ASP A 62 -7.72 -4.02 15.26
C ASP A 62 -6.92 -2.71 15.14
N SER A 63 -5.87 -2.61 15.96
CA SER A 63 -4.93 -1.48 15.91
C SER A 63 -3.70 -1.81 15.07
N MET A 64 -3.25 -0.84 14.26
CA MET A 64 -2.01 -0.93 13.49
C MET A 64 -1.13 0.29 13.80
N ILE A 65 0.18 0.05 13.90
CA ILE A 65 1.20 1.09 13.98
C ILE A 65 2.25 0.81 12.89
N THR A 66 2.82 1.86 12.34
CA THR A 66 3.88 1.81 11.33
C THR A 66 4.95 2.88 11.62
N ALA A 67 6.04 2.84 10.86
CA ALA A 67 7.11 3.84 10.92
C ALA A 67 6.89 4.91 9.83
N TYR A 68 7.95 5.49 9.30
CA TYR A 68 7.93 6.64 8.38
C TYR A 68 7.77 6.27 6.89
N ARG A 69 7.49 5.00 6.58
CA ARG A 69 7.26 4.50 5.21
C ARG A 69 5.83 3.95 5.16
N ASP A 70 4.90 4.88 5.26
CA ASP A 70 3.51 4.68 5.66
C ASP A 70 2.51 5.41 4.77
N HIS A 71 2.92 5.73 3.55
CA HIS A 71 2.03 6.15 2.48
C HIS A 71 1.08 5.01 2.08
#